data_AF-A0A7S1AME0-F1
#
_entry.id   AF-A0A7S1AME0-F1
#
_cell.length_a   1.000
_cell.length_b   1.000
_cell.length_c   1.000
_cell.angle_alpha   90.00
_cell.angle_beta   90.00
_cell.angle_gamma   90.00
#
_symmetry.space_group_name_H-M   'P 1'
#
loop_
_entity.id
_entity.type
_entity.pdbx_description
1 polymer ?
#
loop_
_entity_poly.entity_id
_entity_poly.type
_entity_poly.pdbx_seq_one_letter_code
_entity_poly.pdbx_strand_id
1 'polypeptide(L)'
;PVGLRPGQPLQFAALSRKAFNVGGHVTYSSQLVTLAVFPDGWIKGLSSREVDGAIDLSAIRFCTSRGISLIDEVRLHTCEVGGTRMVCLQGDLSDRFFTTQSYKPLALLPESCRPPGNLPFIVAGMSPGCFHLVVARPSYGLGCGGDLLWRDGVWNRDKIHFTGIMYAVAEDALRYSTLDAQWSEQGLQVFVKDFQKFLTRRFGSIERAWREAFDTDGNGSVNFTEFGLGCKASGHVGNTTRLWAALDKDRSGEITMDELLWGVEVQDPEGLESATSECERA
;
A
#
# COMPACT_ATOMS: atom_id res chain seq x y z
N PRO A 1 -12.94 11.37 18.72
CA PRO A 1 -12.69 11.18 20.18
C PRO A 1 -11.19 11.15 20.46
N VAL A 2 -10.73 11.44 21.68
CA VAL A 2 -9.30 11.29 22.04
C VAL A 2 -8.87 9.84 21.79
N GLY A 3 -7.75 9.64 21.09
CA GLY A 3 -7.28 8.30 20.64
C GLY A 3 -7.93 7.77 19.35
N LEU A 4 -8.95 8.44 18.81
CA LEU A 4 -9.62 8.11 17.54
C LEU A 4 -9.50 9.27 16.54
N ARG A 5 -8.31 9.85 16.45
CA ARG A 5 -7.95 10.94 15.53
C ARG A 5 -6.80 10.48 14.65
N PRO A 6 -6.66 11.01 13.43
CA PRO A 6 -5.53 10.61 12.60
C PRO A 6 -4.23 11.15 13.20
N GLY A 7 -3.13 10.41 13.04
CA GLY A 7 -1.81 10.85 13.52
C GLY A 7 -1.24 12.04 12.73
N GLN A 8 -1.70 12.22 11.49
CA GLN A 8 -1.33 13.29 10.58
C GLN A 8 -2.56 13.83 9.84
N PRO A 9 -2.50 15.03 9.24
CA PRO A 9 -3.60 15.52 8.42
C PRO A 9 -3.91 14.57 7.26
N LEU A 10 -5.18 14.20 7.10
CA LEU A 10 -5.65 13.36 6.01
C LEU A 10 -6.53 14.19 5.08
N GLN A 11 -6.18 14.22 3.79
CA GLN A 11 -6.92 14.99 2.79
C GLN A 11 -7.84 14.11 1.94
N PHE A 12 -9.07 14.56 1.76
CA PHE A 12 -10.13 13.88 1.02
C PHE A 12 -10.59 14.78 -0.13
N ALA A 13 -10.84 14.20 -1.29
CA ALA A 13 -11.69 14.83 -2.28
C ALA A 13 -13.16 14.68 -1.86
N ALA A 14 -13.92 15.76 -1.93
CA ALA A 14 -15.34 15.78 -1.61
C ALA A 14 -16.13 16.60 -2.63
N LEU A 15 -17.45 16.43 -2.61
CA LEU A 15 -18.37 17.16 -3.48
C LEU A 15 -19.23 18.09 -2.62
N SER A 16 -19.01 19.40 -2.75
CA SER A 16 -19.93 20.40 -2.20
C SER A 16 -21.15 20.52 -3.12
N ARG A 17 -22.35 20.51 -2.55
CA ARG A 17 -23.61 20.65 -3.28
C ARG A 17 -24.41 21.83 -2.74
N LYS A 18 -24.84 22.71 -3.63
CA LYS A 18 -25.74 23.83 -3.31
C LYS A 18 -27.06 23.65 -4.02
N ALA A 19 -28.15 23.66 -3.25
CA ALA A 19 -29.50 23.63 -3.79
C ALA A 19 -29.99 25.05 -4.08
N PHE A 20 -30.72 25.24 -5.16
CA PHE A 20 -31.37 26.50 -5.51
C PHE A 20 -32.70 26.26 -6.20
N ASN A 21 -33.62 27.22 -6.09
CA ASN A 21 -34.95 27.15 -6.69
C ASN A 21 -34.94 27.85 -8.05
N VAL A 22 -35.34 27.14 -9.11
CA VAL A 22 -35.57 27.71 -10.44
C VAL A 22 -37.02 27.42 -10.83
N GLY A 23 -37.88 28.44 -10.77
CA GLY A 23 -39.27 28.33 -11.20
C GLY A 23 -40.10 27.30 -10.43
N GLY A 24 -39.84 27.11 -9.12
CA GLY A 24 -40.53 26.13 -8.28
C GLY A 24 -39.86 24.75 -8.24
N HIS A 25 -38.84 24.50 -9.06
CA HIS A 25 -38.07 23.26 -9.04
C HIS A 25 -36.74 23.43 -8.30
N VAL A 26 -36.38 22.43 -7.50
CA VAL A 26 -35.07 22.39 -6.82
C VAL A 26 -34.02 21.85 -7.79
N THR A 27 -33.00 22.65 -8.03
CA THR A 27 -31.83 22.31 -8.85
C THR A 27 -30.58 22.35 -7.98
N TYR A 28 -29.53 21.61 -8.38
CA TYR A 28 -28.28 21.53 -7.64
C TYR A 28 -27.09 21.96 -8.51
N SER A 29 -26.16 22.70 -7.90
CA SER A 29 -24.81 22.86 -8.43
C SER A 29 -23.87 22.02 -7.57
N SER A 30 -22.82 21.48 -8.19
CA SER A 30 -21.81 20.69 -7.49
C SER A 30 -20.42 21.22 -7.81
N GLN A 31 -19.55 21.23 -6.81
CA GLN A 31 -18.15 21.65 -6.95
C GLN A 31 -17.26 20.70 -6.17
N LEU A 32 -16.15 20.28 -6.77
CA LEU A 32 -15.12 19.52 -6.07
C LEU A 32 -14.40 20.44 -5.07
N VAL A 33 -14.21 19.92 -3.86
CA VAL A 33 -13.52 20.59 -2.77
C VAL A 33 -12.59 19.60 -2.08
N THR A 34 -11.50 20.11 -1.53
CA THR A 34 -10.61 19.31 -0.69
C THR A 34 -11.02 19.52 0.76
N LEU A 35 -11.20 18.44 1.51
CA LEU A 35 -11.37 18.47 2.96
C LEU A 35 -10.13 17.89 3.62
N ALA A 36 -9.75 18.41 4.78
CA ALA A 36 -8.71 17.84 5.60
C ALA A 36 -9.21 17.55 7.02
N VAL A 37 -8.94 16.33 7.49
CA VAL A 37 -9.18 15.91 8.87
C VAL A 37 -7.85 15.98 9.61
N PHE A 38 -7.81 16.76 10.69
CA PHE A 38 -6.58 17.06 11.43
C PHE A 38 -6.46 16.24 12.73
N PRO A 39 -5.24 16.07 13.26
CA PRO A 39 -4.99 15.37 14.53
C PRO A 39 -5.66 16.00 15.76
N ASP A 40 -6.04 17.27 15.68
CA ASP A 40 -6.81 17.97 16.71
C ASP A 40 -8.31 17.65 16.66
N GLY A 41 -8.76 16.91 15.64
CA GLY A 41 -10.15 16.49 15.43
C GLY A 41 -10.97 17.45 14.57
N TRP A 42 -10.38 18.54 14.08
CA TRP A 42 -11.07 19.46 13.19
C TRP A 42 -11.14 18.91 11.76
N ILE A 43 -12.27 19.18 11.10
CA ILE A 43 -12.45 18.98 9.67
C ILE A 43 -12.54 20.36 9.03
N LYS A 44 -11.66 20.66 8.08
CA LYS A 44 -11.59 21.97 7.42
C LYS A 44 -11.62 21.81 5.90
N GLY A 45 -12.31 22.72 5.22
CA GLY A 45 -12.18 22.87 3.77
C GLY A 45 -10.86 23.52 3.42
N LEU A 46 -10.11 22.90 2.51
CA LEU A 46 -8.93 23.47 1.89
C LEU A 46 -9.33 24.01 0.52
N SER A 47 -9.39 25.32 0.38
CA SER A 47 -9.72 25.97 -0.89
C SER A 47 -9.00 27.31 -1.00
N SER A 48 -8.68 27.69 -2.23
CA SER A 48 -8.18 29.04 -2.56
C SER A 48 -9.31 30.09 -2.63
N ARG A 49 -10.57 29.65 -2.63
CA ARG A 49 -11.77 30.50 -2.68
C ARG A 49 -12.82 29.98 -1.72
N GLU A 50 -13.65 30.87 -1.17
CA GLU A 50 -14.83 30.42 -0.42
C GLU A 50 -15.76 29.62 -1.34
N VAL A 51 -16.16 28.45 -0.87
CA VAL A 51 -17.11 27.57 -1.56
C VAL A 51 -18.33 27.45 -0.68
N ASP A 52 -19.48 27.83 -1.23
CA ASP A 52 -20.77 27.72 -0.56
C ASP A 52 -21.48 26.40 -0.95
N GLY A 53 -22.22 25.81 -0.02
CA GLY A 53 -22.89 24.53 -0.19
C GLY A 53 -22.74 23.59 1.01
N ALA A 54 -23.39 22.43 0.91
CA ALA A 54 -23.33 21.37 1.90
C ALA A 54 -22.43 20.23 1.41
N ILE A 55 -21.68 19.63 2.33
CA ILE A 55 -20.87 18.43 2.08
C ILE A 55 -21.39 17.32 2.97
N ASP A 56 -21.60 16.15 2.37
CA ASP A 56 -21.90 14.94 3.13
C ASP A 56 -20.62 14.37 3.74
N LEU A 57 -20.50 14.48 5.07
CA LEU A 57 -19.36 13.97 5.82
C LEU A 57 -19.46 12.47 6.12
N SER A 58 -20.54 11.79 5.73
CA SER A 58 -20.72 10.36 5.96
C SER A 58 -19.66 9.52 5.27
N ALA A 59 -19.04 10.02 4.20
CA ALA A 59 -17.95 9.37 3.47
C ALA A 59 -16.57 9.59 4.09
N ILE A 60 -16.42 10.49 5.07
CA ILE A 60 -15.14 10.73 5.75
C ILE A 60 -14.89 9.61 6.76
N ARG A 61 -14.15 8.60 6.30
CA ARG A 61 -13.70 7.46 7.10
C ARG A 61 -12.19 7.33 6.96
N PHE A 62 -11.53 6.97 8.07
CA PHE A 62 -10.10 6.75 8.13
C PHE A 62 -9.80 5.68 9.17
N CYS A 63 -8.62 5.07 9.07
CA CYS A 63 -8.19 3.98 9.92
C CYS A 63 -7.08 4.44 10.86
N THR A 64 -7.11 3.93 12.10
CA THR A 64 -6.10 4.22 13.13
C THR A 64 -5.10 3.07 13.32
N SER A 65 -5.38 1.90 12.75
CA SER A 65 -4.44 0.77 12.68
C SER A 65 -3.23 1.10 11.80
N ARG A 66 -2.14 0.34 11.94
CA ARG A 66 -0.95 0.50 11.08
C ARG A 66 -1.24 0.26 9.60
N GLY A 67 -2.05 -0.73 9.24
CA GLY A 67 -2.31 -1.09 7.83
C GLY A 67 -1.07 -1.63 7.11
N ILE A 68 -1.23 -2.00 5.85
CA ILE A 68 -0.16 -2.48 4.98
C ILE A 68 0.42 -1.29 4.22
N SER A 69 1.73 -1.04 4.32
CA SER A 69 2.43 -0.06 3.50
C SER A 69 2.37 -0.48 2.04
N LEU A 70 1.77 0.35 1.19
CA LEU A 70 1.67 0.07 -0.24
C LEU A 70 2.79 0.74 -1.02
N ILE A 71 3.03 2.02 -0.78
CA ILE A 71 4.03 2.86 -1.45
C ILE A 71 4.07 4.23 -0.76
N ASP A 72 5.25 4.85 -0.62
CA ASP A 72 5.40 6.11 0.11
C ASP A 72 4.67 6.05 1.48
N GLU A 73 3.85 7.05 1.80
CA GLU A 73 3.03 7.10 3.01
C GLU A 73 1.64 6.47 2.83
N VAL A 74 1.36 5.88 1.66
CA VAL A 74 0.06 5.26 1.37
C VAL A 74 -0.01 3.89 2.03
N ARG A 75 -1.03 3.73 2.88
CA ARG A 75 -1.35 2.50 3.57
C ARG A 75 -2.72 1.96 3.16
N LEU A 76 -2.80 0.64 3.12
CA LEU A 76 -4.03 -0.11 2.90
C LEU A 76 -4.54 -0.67 4.21
N HIS A 77 -5.84 -0.48 4.43
CA HIS A 77 -6.56 -1.04 5.55
C HIS A 77 -7.73 -1.87 5.04
N THR A 78 -8.07 -2.90 5.81
CA THR A 78 -9.32 -3.64 5.61
C THR A 78 -10.21 -3.45 6.82
N CYS A 79 -11.51 -3.32 6.59
CA CYS A 79 -12.50 -3.28 7.66
C CYS A 79 -13.76 -4.02 7.24
N GLU A 80 -14.57 -4.44 8.20
CA GLU A 80 -15.85 -5.08 7.95
C GLU A 80 -16.97 -4.12 8.32
N VAL A 81 -17.87 -3.86 7.38
CA VAL A 81 -19.02 -2.96 7.56
C VAL A 81 -20.27 -3.69 7.10
N GLY A 82 -21.14 -4.05 8.03
CA GLY A 82 -22.40 -4.75 7.73
C GLY A 82 -22.19 -6.07 6.97
N GLY A 83 -21.17 -6.84 7.31
CA GLY A 83 -20.81 -8.10 6.63
C GLY A 83 -20.08 -7.93 5.29
N THR A 84 -19.82 -6.69 4.87
CA THR A 84 -19.03 -6.40 3.67
C THR A 84 -17.59 -6.06 4.07
N ARG A 85 -16.62 -6.80 3.54
CA ARG A 85 -15.20 -6.44 3.69
C ARG A 85 -14.87 -5.30 2.74
N MET A 86 -14.41 -4.19 3.30
CA MET A 86 -14.04 -2.97 2.60
C MET A 86 -12.53 -2.81 2.63
N VAL A 87 -11.96 -2.30 1.53
CA VAL A 87 -10.63 -1.70 1.50
C VAL A 87 -10.77 -0.22 1.75
N CYS A 88 -9.86 0.35 2.54
CA CYS A 88 -9.68 1.78 2.74
C CYS A 88 -8.21 2.12 2.52
N LEU A 89 -7.92 3.02 1.58
CA LEU A 89 -6.58 3.59 1.43
C LEU A 89 -6.48 4.90 2.19
N GLN A 90 -5.30 5.18 2.70
CA GLN A 90 -5.00 6.35 3.52
C GLN A 90 -3.55 6.79 3.31
N GLY A 91 -3.30 8.09 3.28
CA GLY A 91 -1.97 8.67 3.08
C GLY A 91 -1.80 9.31 1.71
N ASP A 92 -0.54 9.64 1.39
CA ASP A 92 -0.16 10.35 0.17
C ASP A 92 1.09 9.81 -0.49
N LEU A 93 1.12 9.97 -1.81
CA LEU A 93 2.32 9.76 -2.60
C LEU A 93 3.26 10.96 -2.47
N SER A 94 4.55 10.67 -2.44
CA SER A 94 5.62 11.65 -2.58
C SER A 94 5.52 12.40 -3.91
N ASP A 95 6.20 13.56 -3.98
CA ASP A 95 6.25 14.39 -5.20
C ASP A 95 6.75 13.58 -6.40
N ARG A 96 5.94 13.48 -7.45
CA ARG A 96 6.27 12.69 -8.65
C ARG A 96 5.84 13.40 -9.93
N PHE A 97 6.49 13.04 -11.03
CA PHE A 97 6.05 13.38 -12.39
C PHE A 97 5.08 12.31 -12.89
N PHE A 98 3.90 12.71 -13.33
CA PHE A 98 2.85 11.80 -13.78
C PHE A 98 2.63 11.89 -15.28
N THR A 99 2.45 10.74 -15.93
CA THR A 99 2.11 10.65 -17.36
C THR A 99 1.03 9.61 -17.61
N THR A 100 0.19 9.87 -18.61
CA THR A 100 -0.88 8.95 -19.07
C THR A 100 -0.35 7.64 -19.66
N GLN A 101 0.92 7.61 -20.09
CA GLN A 101 1.52 6.47 -20.81
C GLN A 101 2.32 5.54 -19.89
N SER A 102 2.42 5.83 -18.59
CA SER A 102 3.04 4.89 -17.66
C SER A 102 2.18 3.64 -17.51
N TYR A 103 2.66 2.52 -18.05
CA TYR A 103 2.08 1.20 -17.76
C TYR A 103 2.46 0.70 -16.36
N LYS A 104 3.37 1.40 -15.66
CA LYS A 104 3.78 1.03 -14.30
C LYS A 104 2.67 1.45 -13.33
N PRO A 105 2.16 0.52 -12.50
CA PRO A 105 1.19 0.86 -11.48
C PRO A 105 1.79 1.80 -10.43
N LEU A 106 0.94 2.65 -9.85
CA LEU A 106 1.27 3.47 -8.70
C LEU A 106 1.46 2.61 -7.45
N ALA A 107 0.58 1.62 -7.25
CA ALA A 107 0.72 0.65 -6.17
C ALA A 107 0.12 -0.70 -6.57
N LEU A 108 0.62 -1.77 -5.97
CA LEU A 108 0.01 -3.10 -6.03
C LEU A 108 -0.95 -3.30 -4.85
N LEU A 109 -1.95 -4.15 -5.05
CA LEU A 109 -2.94 -4.50 -4.03
C LEU A 109 -2.82 -5.99 -3.67
N PRO A 110 -2.90 -6.36 -2.38
CA PRO A 110 -2.95 -7.75 -1.94
C PRO A 110 -4.11 -8.52 -2.58
N GLU A 111 -3.97 -9.83 -2.73
CA GLU A 111 -4.95 -10.70 -3.39
C GLU A 111 -6.34 -10.60 -2.77
N SER A 112 -6.42 -10.66 -1.44
CA SER A 112 -7.67 -10.54 -0.68
C SER A 112 -8.23 -9.12 -0.61
N CYS A 113 -7.61 -8.16 -1.31
CA CYS A 113 -8.04 -6.77 -1.42
C CYS A 113 -8.45 -6.44 -2.87
N ARG A 114 -8.72 -7.45 -3.72
CA ARG A 114 -9.10 -7.27 -5.12
C ARG A 114 -10.36 -6.39 -5.26
N PRO A 115 -10.31 -5.33 -6.08
CA PRO A 115 -11.51 -4.59 -6.50
C PRO A 115 -12.46 -5.48 -7.31
N PRO A 116 -13.80 -5.34 -7.20
CA PRO A 116 -14.77 -6.13 -7.98
C PRO A 116 -14.78 -5.79 -9.48
N GLY A 117 -14.16 -4.68 -9.87
CA GLY A 117 -14.05 -4.21 -11.24
C GLY A 117 -13.12 -3.00 -11.31
N ASN A 118 -13.01 -2.37 -12.48
CA ASN A 118 -12.29 -1.10 -12.61
C ASN A 118 -13.07 0.00 -11.90
N LEU A 119 -12.52 0.54 -10.82
CA LEU A 119 -13.17 1.57 -10.00
C LEU A 119 -12.41 2.90 -10.14
N PRO A 120 -12.99 3.91 -10.80
CA PRO A 120 -12.42 5.25 -10.86
C PRO A 120 -12.66 6.02 -9.56
N PHE A 121 -11.64 6.75 -9.11
CA PHE A 121 -11.67 7.62 -7.95
C PHE A 121 -11.11 8.99 -8.32
N ILE A 122 -11.78 10.03 -7.81
CA ILE A 122 -11.23 11.38 -7.80
C ILE A 122 -10.50 11.55 -6.47
N VAL A 123 -9.25 11.97 -6.53
CA VAL A 123 -8.37 12.17 -5.37
C VAL A 123 -7.87 13.60 -5.31
N ALA A 124 -7.54 14.09 -4.12
CA ALA A 124 -6.99 15.43 -3.95
C ALA A 124 -5.49 15.46 -4.30
N GLY A 125 -5.05 16.54 -4.93
CA GLY A 125 -3.63 16.90 -5.08
C GLY A 125 -3.14 17.81 -3.94
N MET A 126 -1.87 18.21 -4.00
CA MET A 126 -1.20 19.04 -2.98
C MET A 126 -1.81 20.44 -2.87
N SER A 127 -2.18 21.02 -4.01
CA SER A 127 -2.72 22.39 -4.07
C SER A 127 -4.24 22.37 -3.89
N PRO A 128 -4.82 23.28 -3.07
CA PRO A 128 -6.27 23.39 -2.93
C PRO A 128 -6.98 23.58 -4.28
N GLY A 129 -7.91 22.68 -4.60
CA GLY A 129 -8.63 22.66 -5.88
C GLY A 129 -7.95 21.84 -6.98
N CYS A 130 -6.80 21.20 -6.71
CA CYS A 130 -6.20 20.21 -7.58
C CYS A 130 -6.82 18.84 -7.31
N PHE A 131 -7.30 18.17 -8.36
CA PHE A 131 -7.88 16.84 -8.28
C PHE A 131 -7.38 15.98 -9.42
N HIS A 132 -7.25 14.69 -9.15
CA HIS A 132 -6.76 13.73 -10.14
C HIS A 132 -7.63 12.49 -10.21
N LEU A 133 -7.55 11.80 -11.35
CA LEU A 133 -8.22 10.54 -11.61
C LEU A 133 -7.26 9.36 -11.42
N VAL A 134 -7.61 8.50 -10.47
CA VAL A 134 -6.93 7.22 -10.22
C VAL A 134 -7.94 6.09 -10.43
N VAL A 135 -7.48 4.94 -10.95
CA VAL A 135 -8.32 3.74 -11.09
C VAL A 135 -7.72 2.60 -10.28
N ALA A 136 -8.53 2.02 -9.40
CA ALA A 136 -8.24 0.70 -8.83
C ALA A 136 -8.71 -0.37 -9.82
N ARG A 137 -7.79 -1.20 -10.29
CA ARG A 137 -8.05 -2.24 -11.28
C ARG A 137 -7.81 -3.63 -10.68
N PRO A 138 -8.70 -4.61 -10.91
CA PRO A 138 -8.47 -5.98 -10.48
C PRO A 138 -7.33 -6.64 -11.26
N SER A 139 -6.62 -7.52 -10.57
CA SER A 139 -5.64 -8.42 -11.13
C SER A 139 -5.83 -9.81 -10.53
N TYR A 140 -5.46 -10.82 -11.31
CA TYR A 140 -5.54 -12.24 -10.94
C TYR A 140 -4.15 -12.90 -11.01
N GLY A 141 -3.10 -12.08 -10.94
CA GLY A 141 -1.71 -12.54 -10.90
C GLY A 141 -1.38 -13.20 -9.55
N LEU A 142 -0.28 -13.95 -9.53
CA LEU A 142 0.24 -14.77 -8.42
C LEU A 142 0.26 -14.06 -7.04
N GLY A 143 -0.89 -13.98 -6.37
CA GLY A 143 -1.02 -13.27 -5.10
C GLY A 143 -1.07 -11.74 -5.23
N CYS A 144 -1.47 -11.19 -6.39
CA CYS A 144 -1.77 -9.76 -6.56
C CYS A 144 -3.25 -9.60 -6.89
N GLY A 145 -3.99 -8.88 -6.06
CA GLY A 145 -5.43 -8.66 -6.23
C GLY A 145 -5.75 -7.51 -7.18
N GLY A 146 -4.80 -6.64 -7.45
CA GLY A 146 -5.03 -5.48 -8.30
C GLY A 146 -3.88 -4.49 -8.26
N ASP A 147 -4.12 -3.36 -8.89
CA ASP A 147 -3.23 -2.22 -8.89
C ASP A 147 -3.97 -0.88 -8.94
N LEU A 148 -3.26 0.17 -8.54
CA LEU A 148 -3.69 1.56 -8.66
C LEU A 148 -3.01 2.19 -9.86
N LEU A 149 -3.80 2.81 -10.74
CA LEU A 149 -3.31 3.41 -11.98
C LEU A 149 -3.61 4.90 -12.03
N TRP A 150 -2.62 5.68 -12.44
CA TRP A 150 -2.83 7.05 -12.88
C TRP A 150 -3.65 7.07 -14.18
N ARG A 151 -4.73 7.84 -14.21
CA ARG A 151 -5.61 7.98 -15.39
C ARG A 151 -5.93 9.44 -15.74
N ASP A 152 -5.22 10.37 -15.13
CA ASP A 152 -5.31 11.79 -15.43
C ASP A 152 -4.21 12.22 -16.41
N GLY A 153 -4.15 13.51 -16.77
CA GLY A 153 -3.21 14.07 -17.75
C GLY A 153 -1.73 14.00 -17.36
N VAL A 154 -0.89 14.65 -18.15
CA VAL A 154 0.53 14.82 -17.80
C VAL A 154 0.63 15.89 -16.73
N TRP A 155 1.35 15.60 -15.64
CA TRP A 155 1.50 16.52 -14.53
C TRP A 155 2.93 16.57 -14.02
N ASN A 156 3.48 17.78 -13.91
CA ASN A 156 4.92 17.96 -13.69
C ASN A 156 5.37 17.53 -12.29
N ARG A 157 4.64 17.95 -11.25
CA ARG A 157 4.97 17.64 -9.86
C ARG A 157 3.76 17.87 -8.98
N ASP A 158 3.23 16.81 -8.40
CA ASP A 158 2.22 16.89 -7.33
C ASP A 158 2.45 15.82 -6.27
N LYS A 159 1.82 16.02 -5.12
CA LYS A 159 1.50 14.96 -4.16
C LYS A 159 0.05 14.55 -4.35
N ILE A 160 -0.21 13.26 -4.34
CA ILE A 160 -1.57 12.74 -4.51
C ILE A 160 -2.00 12.06 -3.24
N HIS A 161 -3.16 12.43 -2.71
CA HIS A 161 -3.74 11.85 -1.51
C HIS A 161 -4.67 10.69 -1.87
N PHE A 162 -4.34 9.47 -1.44
CA PHE A 162 -5.19 8.29 -1.67
C PHE A 162 -6.23 8.08 -0.57
N THR A 163 -6.22 8.94 0.45
CA THR A 163 -7.20 8.91 1.52
C THR A 163 -8.62 9.10 0.96
N GLY A 164 -9.52 8.20 1.33
CA GLY A 164 -10.91 8.20 0.87
C GLY A 164 -11.17 7.29 -0.32
N ILE A 165 -10.14 6.68 -0.92
CA ILE A 165 -10.35 5.54 -1.81
C ILE A 165 -10.86 4.38 -0.97
N MET A 166 -12.13 4.04 -1.15
CA MET A 166 -12.77 2.92 -0.46
C MET A 166 -13.59 2.09 -1.43
N TYR A 167 -13.55 0.77 -1.29
CA TYR A 167 -14.36 -0.14 -2.10
C TYR A 167 -14.61 -1.46 -1.36
N ALA A 168 -15.74 -2.11 -1.69
CA ALA A 168 -16.00 -3.48 -1.27
C ALA A 168 -15.05 -4.43 -2.00
N VAL A 169 -14.52 -5.43 -1.32
CA VAL A 169 -13.67 -6.48 -1.91
C VAL A 169 -14.53 -7.42 -2.77
N ALA A 170 -13.96 -7.90 -3.88
CA ALA A 170 -14.60 -8.90 -4.73
C ALA A 170 -14.87 -10.22 -3.97
N GLU A 171 -16.05 -10.81 -4.15
CA GLU A 171 -16.47 -12.01 -3.40
C GLU A 171 -15.54 -13.22 -3.60
N ASP A 172 -14.97 -13.38 -4.79
CA ASP A 172 -14.04 -14.45 -5.13
C ASP A 172 -12.72 -14.33 -4.35
N ALA A 173 -12.24 -13.09 -4.12
CA ALA A 173 -11.04 -12.80 -3.36
C ALA A 173 -11.18 -13.07 -1.86
N LEU A 174 -12.42 -13.12 -1.34
CA LEU A 174 -12.69 -13.44 0.06
C LEU A 174 -12.58 -14.93 0.39
N ARG A 175 -12.70 -15.80 -0.62
CA ARG A 175 -12.73 -17.26 -0.41
C ARG A 175 -11.41 -17.82 0.13
N TYR A 176 -10.31 -17.13 -0.11
CA TYR A 176 -8.96 -17.58 0.24
C TYR A 176 -8.11 -16.40 0.74
N SER A 177 -8.49 -15.78 1.87
CA SER A 177 -7.67 -14.71 2.45
C SER A 177 -6.31 -15.25 2.89
N THR A 178 -5.27 -14.97 2.10
CA THR A 178 -3.89 -15.37 2.38
C THR A 178 -3.18 -14.44 3.36
N LEU A 179 -3.69 -13.21 3.56
CA LEU A 179 -3.22 -12.28 4.59
C LEU A 179 -3.49 -12.79 6.01
N ASP A 180 -4.59 -13.51 6.20
CA ASP A 180 -5.01 -14.04 7.50
C ASP A 180 -4.53 -15.49 7.71
N ALA A 181 -3.59 -15.97 6.88
CA ALA A 181 -3.15 -17.35 6.90
C ALA A 181 -2.52 -17.71 8.26
N GLN A 182 -3.02 -18.78 8.88
CA GLN A 182 -2.44 -19.35 10.09
C GLN A 182 -1.37 -20.38 9.71
N TRP A 183 -0.21 -20.27 10.34
CA TRP A 183 0.92 -21.17 10.11
C TRP A 183 1.33 -21.82 11.43
N SER A 184 1.68 -23.12 11.37
CA SER A 184 2.53 -23.68 12.42
C SER A 184 3.91 -23.07 12.31
N GLU A 185 4.63 -22.97 13.42
CA GLU A 185 5.99 -22.43 13.45
C GLU A 185 6.91 -23.17 12.46
N GLN A 186 6.85 -24.50 12.45
CA GLN A 186 7.65 -25.32 11.53
C GLN A 186 7.24 -25.10 10.07
N GLY A 187 5.94 -24.98 9.79
CA GLY A 187 5.44 -24.72 8.44
C GLY A 187 5.88 -23.35 7.91
N LEU A 188 5.87 -22.34 8.78
CA LEU A 188 6.35 -21.00 8.46
C LEU A 188 7.85 -21.00 8.16
N GLN A 189 8.66 -21.65 9.01
CA GLN A 189 10.11 -21.76 8.80
C GLN A 189 10.46 -22.42 7.48
N VAL A 190 9.81 -23.54 7.14
CA VAL A 190 10.06 -24.23 5.85
C VAL A 190 9.70 -23.32 4.68
N PHE A 191 8.55 -22.65 4.75
CA PHE A 191 8.08 -21.78 3.68
C PHE A 191 9.00 -20.58 3.43
N VAL A 192 9.42 -19.90 4.50
CA VAL A 192 10.37 -18.76 4.41
C VAL A 192 11.74 -19.25 3.93
N LYS A 193 12.23 -20.39 4.43
CA LYS A 193 13.53 -20.96 4.03
C LYS A 193 13.59 -21.33 2.55
N ASP A 194 12.48 -21.79 1.97
CA ASP A 194 12.41 -22.07 0.53
C ASP A 194 12.49 -20.80 -0.31
N PHE A 195 11.87 -19.71 0.15
CA PHE A 195 12.03 -18.40 -0.49
C PHE A 195 13.46 -17.85 -0.36
N GLN A 196 14.07 -17.94 0.82
CA GLN A 196 15.47 -17.56 1.05
C GLN A 196 16.42 -18.33 0.12
N LYS A 197 16.27 -19.65 0.01
CA LYS A 197 17.07 -20.47 -0.93
C LYS A 197 16.87 -20.03 -2.38
N PHE A 198 15.65 -19.68 -2.76
CA PHE A 198 15.38 -19.15 -4.10
C PHE A 198 16.14 -17.84 -4.34
N LEU A 199 16.12 -16.90 -3.40
CA LEU A 199 16.87 -15.65 -3.50
C LEU A 199 18.38 -15.89 -3.60
N THR A 200 18.94 -16.73 -2.74
CA THR A 200 20.38 -17.09 -2.78
C THR A 200 20.77 -17.71 -4.12
N ARG A 201 19.95 -18.60 -4.70
CA ARG A 201 20.22 -19.17 -6.03
C ARG A 201 20.15 -18.12 -7.14
N ARG A 202 19.24 -17.15 -7.04
CA ARG A 202 18.98 -16.16 -8.10
C ARG A 202 19.95 -14.97 -8.08
N PHE A 203 20.37 -14.55 -6.89
CA PHE A 203 21.18 -13.34 -6.67
C PHE A 203 22.54 -13.63 -6.04
N GLY A 204 22.80 -14.84 -5.56
CA GLY A 204 24.04 -15.23 -4.86
C GLY A 204 23.97 -15.05 -3.34
N SER A 205 23.25 -14.04 -2.84
CA SER A 205 22.97 -13.83 -1.42
C SER A 205 21.63 -13.12 -1.20
N ILE A 206 21.11 -13.18 0.02
CA ILE A 206 19.83 -12.53 0.39
C ILE A 206 20.00 -11.01 0.45
N GLU A 207 21.11 -10.51 0.98
CA GLU A 207 21.42 -9.09 1.08
C GLU A 207 21.57 -8.44 -0.30
N ARG A 208 22.09 -9.20 -1.27
CA ARG A 208 22.13 -8.75 -2.66
C ARG A 208 20.74 -8.71 -3.28
N ALA A 209 19.92 -9.74 -3.03
CA ALA A 209 18.52 -9.75 -3.47
C ALA A 209 17.72 -8.57 -2.91
N TRP A 210 17.93 -8.25 -1.62
CA TRP A 210 17.32 -7.11 -0.94
C TRP A 210 17.60 -5.80 -1.69
N ARG A 211 18.87 -5.45 -1.88
CA ARG A 211 19.27 -4.19 -2.53
C ARG A 211 18.92 -4.11 -4.01
N GLU A 212 18.97 -5.24 -4.73
CA GLU A 212 18.78 -5.24 -6.19
C GLU A 212 17.31 -5.39 -6.61
N ALA A 213 16.47 -6.04 -5.81
CA ALA A 213 15.12 -6.42 -6.23
C ALA A 213 13.99 -5.90 -5.32
N PHE A 214 14.24 -5.64 -4.04
CA PHE A 214 13.19 -5.34 -3.08
C PHE A 214 13.27 -3.91 -2.53
N ASP A 215 14.34 -3.56 -1.82
CA ASP A 215 14.54 -2.22 -1.23
C ASP A 215 15.20 -1.30 -2.27
N THR A 216 14.40 -0.91 -3.27
CA THR A 216 14.90 -0.18 -4.44
C THR A 216 15.07 1.30 -4.20
N ASP A 217 14.40 1.85 -3.20
CA ASP A 217 14.58 3.24 -2.76
C ASP A 217 15.63 3.38 -1.63
N GLY A 218 16.06 2.27 -1.01
CA GLY A 218 17.12 2.22 -0.01
C GLY A 218 16.68 2.75 1.36
N ASN A 219 15.38 2.71 1.66
CA ASN A 219 14.82 3.23 2.91
C ASN A 219 14.98 2.25 4.09
N GLY A 220 15.39 1.00 3.83
CA GLY A 220 15.65 -0.03 4.84
C GLY A 220 14.44 -0.88 5.22
N SER A 221 13.28 -0.65 4.60
CA SER A 221 12.10 -1.51 4.64
C SER A 221 11.52 -1.70 3.24
N VAL A 222 10.65 -2.68 3.08
CA VAL A 222 10.05 -3.03 1.79
C VAL A 222 8.54 -2.95 1.92
N ASN A 223 7.93 -2.06 1.14
CA ASN A 223 6.47 -1.98 1.03
C ASN A 223 5.89 -3.06 0.10
N PHE A 224 4.58 -3.23 0.10
CA PHE A 224 3.92 -4.29 -0.67
C PHE A 224 4.14 -4.18 -2.18
N THR A 225 4.22 -2.95 -2.70
CA THR A 225 4.47 -2.70 -4.14
C THR A 225 5.86 -3.14 -4.52
N GLU A 226 6.87 -2.74 -3.76
CA GLU A 226 8.25 -3.18 -3.93
C GLU A 226 8.38 -4.69 -3.82
N PHE A 227 7.77 -5.29 -2.80
CA PHE A 227 7.81 -6.73 -2.61
C PHE A 227 7.22 -7.50 -3.80
N GLY A 228 6.04 -7.08 -4.28
CA GLY A 228 5.39 -7.72 -5.42
C GLY A 228 6.15 -7.53 -6.74
N LEU A 229 6.70 -6.34 -6.97
CA LEU A 229 7.53 -6.07 -8.15
C LEU A 229 8.86 -6.85 -8.09
N GLY A 230 9.49 -6.94 -6.92
CA GLY A 230 10.71 -7.71 -6.69
C GLY A 230 10.50 -9.21 -6.86
N CYS A 231 9.41 -9.77 -6.36
CA CYS A 231 9.00 -11.15 -6.61
C CYS A 231 8.84 -11.41 -8.12
N LYS A 232 8.16 -10.51 -8.83
CA LYS A 232 7.96 -10.63 -10.28
C LYS A 232 9.27 -10.53 -11.05
N ALA A 233 10.12 -9.57 -10.71
CA ALA A 233 11.40 -9.33 -11.39
C ALA A 233 12.44 -10.44 -11.13
N SER A 234 12.41 -11.04 -9.94
CA SER A 234 13.24 -12.19 -9.59
C SER A 234 12.79 -13.49 -10.26
N GLY A 235 11.56 -13.55 -10.77
CA GLY A 235 10.96 -14.74 -11.38
C GLY A 235 10.33 -15.70 -10.35
N HIS A 236 10.00 -15.21 -9.15
CA HIS A 236 9.29 -15.99 -8.16
C HIS A 236 7.87 -16.31 -8.63
N VAL A 237 7.51 -17.59 -8.61
CA VAL A 237 6.20 -18.09 -9.08
C VAL A 237 5.20 -18.38 -7.96
N GLY A 238 5.57 -18.17 -6.70
CA GLY A 238 4.67 -18.35 -5.56
C GLY A 238 3.72 -17.17 -5.35
N ASN A 239 2.72 -17.37 -4.49
CA ASN A 239 1.73 -16.35 -4.15
C ASN A 239 2.38 -15.23 -3.31
N THR A 240 2.48 -14.03 -3.87
CA THR A 240 3.11 -12.86 -3.22
C THR A 240 2.42 -12.47 -1.92
N THR A 241 1.08 -12.37 -1.89
CA THR A 241 0.35 -11.98 -0.65
C THR A 241 0.57 -12.99 0.48
N ARG A 242 0.59 -14.28 0.15
CA ARG A 242 0.85 -15.33 1.14
C ARG A 242 2.27 -15.27 1.69
N LEU A 243 3.24 -14.98 0.83
CA LEU A 243 4.63 -14.82 1.23
C LEU A 243 4.86 -13.56 2.06
N TRP A 244 4.21 -12.45 1.69
CA TRP A 244 4.18 -11.23 2.49
C TRP A 244 3.69 -11.52 3.91
N ALA A 245 2.54 -12.18 4.05
CA ALA A 245 1.97 -12.52 5.35
C ALA A 245 2.83 -13.47 6.19
N ALA A 246 3.73 -14.22 5.54
CA ALA A 246 4.69 -15.09 6.23
C ALA A 246 5.94 -14.33 6.72
N LEU A 247 6.30 -13.23 6.05
CA LEU A 247 7.49 -12.44 6.36
C LEU A 247 7.21 -11.30 7.34
N ASP A 248 6.12 -10.56 7.17
CA ASP A 248 5.66 -9.47 8.04
C ASP A 248 5.10 -10.04 9.36
N LYS A 249 6.01 -10.51 10.22
CA LYS A 249 5.69 -11.32 11.41
C LYS A 249 5.10 -10.47 12.51
N ASP A 250 5.58 -9.23 12.63
CA ASP A 250 5.11 -8.29 13.65
C ASP A 250 3.84 -7.52 13.21
N ARG A 251 3.40 -7.71 11.96
CA ARG A 251 2.27 -7.01 11.33
C ARG A 251 2.46 -5.50 11.35
N SER A 252 3.70 -5.05 11.18
CA SER A 252 4.06 -3.64 10.98
C SER A 252 3.47 -3.08 9.70
N GLY A 253 3.24 -3.96 8.71
CA GLY A 253 2.79 -3.61 7.37
C GLY A 253 3.93 -3.28 6.42
N GLU A 254 5.16 -3.63 6.78
CA GLU A 254 6.36 -3.55 5.95
C GLU A 254 7.22 -4.78 6.22
N ILE A 255 8.15 -5.09 5.33
CA ILE A 255 9.14 -6.16 5.57
C ILE A 255 10.48 -5.49 5.83
N THR A 256 11.17 -5.90 6.89
CA THR A 256 12.53 -5.50 7.20
C THR A 256 13.55 -6.56 6.77
N MET A 257 14.83 -6.19 6.68
CA MET A 257 15.90 -7.15 6.41
C MET A 257 15.91 -8.29 7.45
N ASP A 258 15.71 -7.94 8.73
CA ASP A 258 15.72 -8.91 9.82
C ASP A 258 14.59 -9.94 9.68
N GLU A 259 13.41 -9.51 9.23
CA GLU A 259 12.30 -10.41 8.91
C GLU A 259 12.61 -11.30 7.71
N LEU A 260 13.27 -10.78 6.68
CA LEU A 260 13.68 -11.57 5.52
C LEU A 260 14.75 -12.62 5.87
N LEU A 261 15.65 -12.30 6.80
CA LEU A 261 16.73 -13.18 7.29
C LEU A 261 16.27 -14.11 8.43
N TRP A 262 15.01 -14.03 8.85
CA TRP A 262 14.53 -14.82 9.98
C TRP A 262 14.78 -16.33 9.79
N GLY A 263 15.38 -16.96 10.80
CA GLY A 263 15.68 -18.40 10.80
C GLY A 263 16.91 -18.81 9.98
N VAL A 264 17.69 -17.86 9.44
CA VAL A 264 19.02 -18.15 8.88
C VAL A 264 20.01 -18.32 10.04
N GLU A 265 20.52 -19.53 10.23
CA GLU A 265 21.68 -19.75 11.09
C GLU A 265 22.90 -19.12 10.40
N VAL A 266 23.42 -18.03 10.97
CA VAL A 266 24.69 -17.46 10.54
C VAL A 266 25.76 -18.50 10.82
N GLN A 267 26.33 -19.09 9.76
CA GLN A 267 27.57 -19.84 9.93
C GLN A 267 28.67 -18.81 10.22
N ASP A 268 29.17 -18.82 11.45
CA ASP A 268 30.34 -18.02 11.83
C ASP A 268 31.48 -18.29 10.83
N PRO A 269 32.07 -17.25 10.20
CA PRO A 269 33.22 -17.43 9.33
C PRO A 269 34.54 -17.68 10.10
N GLU A 270 34.51 -17.87 11.42
CA GLU A 270 35.71 -18.11 12.23
C GLU A 270 36.01 -19.61 12.38
N GLY A 271 36.53 -20.21 11.32
CA GLY A 271 37.02 -21.58 11.34
C GLY A 271 38.22 -21.84 10.43
N LEU A 272 38.87 -20.79 9.92
CA LEU A 272 39.95 -20.91 8.93
C LEU A 272 41.19 -20.08 9.27
N GLU A 273 41.61 -20.03 10.54
CA GLU A 273 42.91 -19.43 10.93
C GLU A 273 43.77 -20.26 11.89
N SER A 274 43.50 -21.56 12.11
CA SER A 274 44.35 -22.40 12.98
C SER A 274 45.09 -23.56 12.29
N ALA A 275 45.20 -23.57 10.96
CA ALA A 275 45.83 -24.69 10.23
C ALA A 275 47.18 -24.34 9.55
N THR A 276 47.88 -23.30 9.99
CA THR A 276 49.20 -22.93 9.43
C THR A 276 50.34 -22.84 10.45
N SER A 277 50.16 -23.21 11.73
CA SER A 277 51.28 -23.18 12.71
C SER A 277 51.81 -24.53 13.22
N GLU A 278 51.28 -25.67 12.77
CA GLU A 278 51.77 -27.00 13.20
C GLU A 278 52.66 -27.74 12.18
N CYS A 279 53.33 -27.02 11.26
CA CYS A 279 54.32 -27.62 10.35
C CYS A 279 55.77 -27.13 10.58
N GLU A 280 56.06 -26.42 11.68
CA GLU A 280 57.42 -25.91 11.98
C GLU A 280 58.06 -26.44 13.28
N ARG A 281 57.52 -27.48 13.93
CA ARG A 281 58.23 -28.15 15.03
C ARG A 281 57.99 -29.66 15.05
N ALA A 282 58.81 -30.39 14.28
CA ALA A 282 59.24 -31.76 14.58
C ALA A 282 60.57 -32.03 13.86
#